data_AF-A0A518SB58-F1
#
_entry.id   AF-A0A518SB58-F1
#
_cell.length_a   1.000
_cell.length_b   1.000
_cell.length_c   1.000
_cell.angle_alpha   90.00
_cell.angle_beta   90.00
_cell.angle_gamma   90.00
#
_symmetry.space_group_name_H-M   'P 1'
#
loop_
_entity.id
_entity.type
_entity.pdbx_description
1 polymer ?
#
loop_
_entity_poly.entity_id
_entity_poly.type
_entity_poly.pdbx_seq_one_letter_code
_entity_poly.pdbx_strand_id
1 'polypeptide(L)' 'MRETHDKLVRDGVPDVIRANGETPELERVSGAEYRERLHEKLDAAVAEFHDDPSAAELADVRAVLDAVERSGSE' A
#
# COMPACT_ATOMS: atom_id res chain seq x y z
N MET A 1 -0.05 21.44 -4.35
CA MET A 1 0.97 20.39 -4.56
C MET A 1 0.20 19.08 -4.57
N ARG A 2 0.28 18.30 -5.64
CA ARG A 2 -0.42 17.00 -5.71
C ARG A 2 0.47 16.00 -4.98
N GLU A 3 0.02 15.58 -3.80
CA GLU A 3 0.67 14.52 -3.05
C GLU A 3 0.28 13.21 -3.74
N THR A 4 1.21 12.69 -4.55
CA THR A 4 1.07 11.39 -5.21
C THR A 4 1.08 10.32 -4.12
N HIS A 5 -0.11 9.95 -3.65
CA HIS A 5 -0.27 8.85 -2.72
C HIS A 5 -0.09 7.53 -3.47
N ASP A 6 1.16 7.08 -3.52
CA ASP A 6 1.54 5.75 -3.99
C ASP A 6 1.15 4.67 -2.94
N LYS A 7 -0.11 4.71 -2.50
CA LYS A 7 -0.65 3.76 -1.53
C LYS A 7 -1.25 2.62 -2.33
N LEU A 8 -0.52 1.49 -2.35
CA LEU A 8 -1.04 0.20 -2.76
C LEU A 8 -2.47 0.03 -2.20
N VAL A 9 -3.43 0.01 -3.11
CA VAL A 9 -4.86 0.22 -2.85
C VAL A 9 -5.41 -0.92 -2.00
N ARG A 10 -5.74 -0.66 -0.73
CA ARG A 10 -6.62 -1.53 0.07
C ARG A 10 -8.03 -1.50 -0.51
N ASP A 11 -8.76 -2.60 -0.38
CA ASP A 11 -10.19 -2.69 -0.70
C ASP A 11 -10.95 -1.52 -0.04
N GLY A 12 -11.59 -0.68 -0.87
CA GLY A 12 -12.42 0.46 -0.44
C GLY A 12 -11.83 1.86 -0.66
N VAL A 13 -10.51 2.00 -0.88
CA VAL A 13 -9.89 3.30 -1.22
C VAL A 13 -10.42 3.89 -2.55
N PRO A 14 -10.66 3.10 -3.61
CA PRO A 14 -11.18 3.64 -4.87
C PRO A 14 -12.56 4.30 -4.71
N ASP A 15 -13.38 3.78 -3.80
CA ASP A 15 -14.72 4.31 -3.55
C ASP A 15 -14.68 5.62 -2.77
N VAL A 16 -13.72 5.79 -1.85
CA VAL A 16 -13.47 7.07 -1.17
C VAL A 16 -12.96 8.13 -2.14
N ILE A 17 -12.03 7.77 -3.03
CA ILE A 17 -11.49 8.69 -4.06
C ILE A 17 -12.61 9.13 -5.02
N ARG A 18 -13.46 8.20 -5.47
CA ARG A 18 -14.64 8.53 -6.29
C ARG A 18 -15.64 9.41 -5.55
N ALA A 19 -15.85 9.18 -4.25
CA ALA A 19 -16.73 10.00 -3.42
C ALA A 19 -16.21 11.45 -3.29
N ASN A 20 -14.90 11.66 -3.37
CA ASN A 20 -14.27 12.99 -3.43
C ASN A 20 -14.27 13.63 -4.83
N GLY A 21 -14.85 12.97 -5.84
CA GLY A 21 -14.91 13.47 -7.22
C GLY A 21 -13.61 13.28 -8.01
N GLU A 22 -12.68 12.49 -7.50
CA GLU A 22 -11.42 12.15 -8.16
C GLU A 22 -11.54 10.78 -8.85
N THR A 23 -10.80 10.60 -9.94
CA THR A 23 -10.72 9.32 -10.65
C THR A 23 -9.52 8.55 -10.13
N PRO A 24 -9.70 7.41 -9.44
CA PRO A 24 -8.57 6.59 -9.01
C PRO A 24 -7.87 6.01 -10.24
N GLU A 25 -6.58 6.29 -10.39
CA GLU A 25 -5.73 5.61 -11.36
C GLU A 25 -5.46 4.20 -10.84
N LEU A 26 -6.11 3.22 -11.48
CA LEU A 26 -6.01 1.81 -11.10
C LEU A 26 -5.15 1.09 -12.14
N GLU A 27 -3.90 0.83 -11.79
CA GLU A 27 -3.02 -0.01 -12.58
C GLU A 27 -3.01 -1.43 -12.01
N ARG A 28 -3.26 -2.43 -12.87
CA ARG A 28 -3.09 -3.84 -12.50
C ARG A 28 -1.64 -4.23 -12.69
N VAL A 29 -0.90 -4.17 -11.59
CA VAL A 29 0.48 -4.65 -11.52
C VAL A 29 0.49 -6.17 -11.27
N SER A 30 1.39 -6.90 -11.93
CA SER A 30 1.52 -8.35 -11.78
C SER A 30 2.98 -8.82 -11.82
N GLY A 31 3.25 -10.01 -11.28
CA GLY A 31 4.58 -10.63 -11.34
C GLY A 31 5.66 -9.82 -10.63
N ALA A 32 6.73 -9.46 -11.34
CA ALA A 32 7.89 -8.77 -10.77
C ALA A 32 7.57 -7.35 -10.30
N GLU A 33 6.77 -6.62 -11.09
CA GLU A 33 6.41 -5.23 -10.78
C GLU A 33 5.49 -5.15 -9.56
N TYR A 34 4.61 -6.15 -9.35
CA TYR A 34 3.84 -6.25 -8.10
C TYR A 34 4.74 -6.40 -6.86
N ARG A 35 5.82 -7.19 -6.95
CA ARG A 35 6.76 -7.38 -5.84
C ARG A 35 7.55 -6.12 -5.54
N GLU A 36 8.04 -5.42 -6.56
CA GLU A 36 8.74 -4.13 -6.38
C GLU A 36 7.85 -3.13 -5.63
N ARG A 37 6.58 -3.02 -6.04
CA ARG A 37 5.59 -2.14 -5.41
C ARG A 37 5.29 -2.55 -3.96
N LEU A 38 5.30 -3.85 -3.64
CA LEU A 38 5.16 -4.34 -2.26
C LEU A 38 6.37 -3.96 -1.39
N HIS A 39 7.59 -4.01 -1.93
CA HIS A 39 8.79 -3.58 -1.23
C HIS A 39 8.77 -2.08 -0.94
N GLU A 40 8.42 -1.25 -1.92
CA GLU A 40 8.24 0.20 -1.71
C GLU A 40 7.18 0.48 -0.64
N LYS A 41 6.08 -0.28 -0.65
CA LYS A 41 5.01 -0.14 0.34
C LYS A 41 5.47 -0.54 1.74
N LEU A 42 6.37 -1.53 1.86
CA LEU A 42 6.94 -1.96 3.13
C LEU A 42 7.82 -0.86 3.73
N ASP A 43 8.68 -0.25 2.92
CA ASP A 43 9.55 0.85 3.35
C ASP A 43 8.72 2.03 3.89
N ALA A 44 7.63 2.37 3.19
CA ALA A 44 6.70 3.42 3.63
C ALA A 44 6.04 3.08 4.97
N ALA A 45 5.50 1.86 5.12
CA ALA A 45 4.83 1.45 6.36
C ALA A 45 5.79 1.41 7.56
N VAL A 46 7.04 0.98 7.36
CA VAL A 46 8.06 1.00 8.42
C VAL A 46 8.44 2.43 8.80
N ALA A 47 8.54 3.34 7.82
CA ALA A 47 8.79 4.75 8.09
C ALA A 47 7.63 5.39 8.89
N GLU A 48 6.38 5.13 8.51
CA GLU A 48 5.18 5.59 9.24
C GLU A 48 5.16 5.04 10.68
N PHE A 49 5.49 3.75 10.88
CA PHE A 49 5.60 3.17 12.22
C PHE A 49 6.74 3.78 13.07
N HIS A 50 7.85 4.18 12.46
CA HIS A 50 8.91 4.86 13.19
C HIS A 50 8.52 6.29 13.59
N ASP A 51 7.71 6.98 12.78
CA ASP A 51 7.19 8.32 13.08
C ASP A 51 6.08 8.28 14.15
N ASP A 52 5.14 7.34 14.02
CA ASP A 52 4.08 7.05 14.99
C ASP A 52 4.06 5.55 15.35
N PRO A 53 4.67 5.14 16.48
CA PRO A 53 4.75 3.73 16.87
C PRO A 53 3.45 3.23 17.51
N SER A 54 2.34 3.35 16.78
CA SER A 54 1.02 2.89 17.20
C SER A 54 0.72 1.47 16.73
N ALA A 55 -0.28 0.85 17.37
CA ALA A 55 -0.76 -0.48 16.97
C ALA A 55 -1.36 -0.48 15.55
N ALA A 56 -1.83 0.67 15.06
CA ALA A 56 -2.37 0.80 13.71
C ALA A 56 -1.24 0.70 12.67
N GLU A 57 -0.17 1.47 12.83
CA GLU A 57 0.98 1.44 11.92
C GLU A 57 1.70 0.08 11.95
N LEU A 58 1.81 -0.55 13.12
CA LEU A 58 2.35 -1.91 13.22
C LEU A 58 1.48 -2.94 12.47
N ALA A 59 0.15 -2.78 12.50
CA ALA A 59 -0.76 -3.64 11.76
C ALA A 59 -0.59 -3.44 10.24
N ASP A 60 -0.28 -2.22 9.80
CA ASP A 60 0.01 -1.91 8.40
C ASP A 60 1.32 -2.57 7.94
N VAL A 61 2.39 -2.49 8.73
CA VAL A 61 3.65 -3.23 8.46
C VAL A 61 3.38 -4.74 8.35
N ARG A 62 2.63 -5.31 9.30
CA ARG A 62 2.29 -6.74 9.28
C ARG A 62 1.51 -7.12 8.02
N ALA A 63 0.52 -6.32 7.63
CA ALA A 63 -0.28 -6.57 6.44
C ALA A 63 0.56 -6.59 5.15
N VAL A 64 1.57 -5.72 5.05
CA VAL A 64 2.49 -5.72 3.90
C VAL A 64 3.39 -6.95 3.90
N LEU A 65 3.92 -7.36 5.06
CA LEU A 65 4.71 -8.59 5.18
C LEU A 65 3.90 -9.83 4.78
N ASP A 66 2.65 -9.94 5.23
CA ASP A 66 1.72 -11.00 4.82
C ASP A 66 1.49 -11.01 3.30
N ALA A 67 1.44 -9.85 2.66
CA ALA A 67 1.30 -9.73 1.20
C ALA A 67 2.58 -10.14 0.45
N VAL A 68 3.75 -9.73 0.95
CA VAL A 68 5.06 -10.13 0.41
C VAL A 68 5.22 -11.65 0.48
N GLU A 69 4.92 -12.28 1.63
CA GLU A 69 5.00 -13.74 1.81
C GLU A 69 4.15 -14.48 0.77
N ARG A 70 2.90 -14.05 0.56
CA ARG A 70 2.00 -14.65 -0.44
C ARG A 70 2.49 -14.45 -1.87
N SER A 71 3.14 -13.33 -2.17
CA SER A 71 3.65 -13.01 -3.51
C SER A 71 4.92 -13.78 -3.91
N GLY A 72 5.61 -14.39 -2.94
CA GLY A 72 6.85 -15.16 -3.15
C GLY A 72 6.69 -16.68 -3.15
N SER A 73 5.48 -17.19 -2.90
CA SER A 73 5.20 -18.64 -2.79
C SER A 73 4.65 -19.27 -4.08
N GLU A 74 4.76 -18.60 -5.23
CA GLU A 74 4.36 -19.11 -6.56
C GLU A 74 5.52 -19.72 -7.35
#